data_AF-A0A4Q3WW51-F1
#
_entry.id   AF-A0A4Q3WW51-F1
#
_cell.length_a   1.000
_cell.length_b   1.000
_cell.length_c   1.000
_cell.angle_alpha   90.00
_cell.angle_beta   90.00
_cell.angle_gamma   90.00
#
_symmetry.space_group_name_H-M   'P 1'
#
loop_
_entity.id
_entity.type
_entity.pdbx_description
1 polymer ?
#
loop_
_entity_poly.entity_id
_entity_poly.type
_entity_poly.pdbx_seq_one_letter_code
_entity_poly.pdbx_strand_id
1 'polypeptide(L)'
;MQTDPIADFLTSIRNANQAKKVDVTVPSSKIKVEIARVLKQEGYIAEYATQEDNKQGTITVTLRYNDRERVLQHIERVSKPGRRVYVGKGEIPRVLGGLGVAIL
;
A
#
# COMPACT_ATOMS: atom_id res chain seq x y z
N MET A 1 2.38 20.61 -5.48
CA MET A 1 3.61 20.09 -4.85
C MET A 1 3.24 18.81 -4.12
N GLN A 2 3.79 17.65 -4.50
CA GLN A 2 3.47 16.38 -3.88
C GLN A 2 4.34 16.21 -2.63
N THR A 3 3.74 16.28 -1.44
CA THR A 3 4.48 16.29 -0.17
C THR A 3 4.65 14.90 0.45
N ASP A 4 3.80 13.94 0.06
CA ASP A 4 3.84 12.57 0.61
C ASP A 4 3.50 11.49 -0.44
N PRO A 5 4.49 11.02 -1.23
CA PRO A 5 4.27 10.02 -2.27
C PRO A 5 3.76 8.67 -1.78
N ILE A 6 3.94 8.34 -0.49
CA ILE A 6 3.46 7.09 0.08
C ILE A 6 1.98 7.23 0.47
N ALA A 7 1.58 8.35 1.06
CA ALA A 7 0.16 8.62 1.34
C ALA A 7 -0.66 8.54 0.05
N ASP A 8 -0.15 9.12 -1.03
CA ASP A 8 -0.81 9.12 -2.33
C ASP A 8 -0.92 7.70 -2.91
N PHE A 9 0.12 6.88 -2.78
CA PHE A 9 0.09 5.49 -3.22
C PHE A 9 -0.99 4.68 -2.49
N LEU A 10 -1.02 4.73 -1.15
CA LEU A 10 -2.01 4.01 -0.35
C LEU A 10 -3.43 4.52 -0.63
N THR A 11 -3.58 5.83 -0.86
CA THR A 11 -4.87 6.44 -1.23
C THR A 11 -5.35 5.97 -2.60
N SER A 12 -4.46 5.90 -3.60
CA SER A 12 -4.80 5.38 -4.93
C SER A 12 -5.25 3.93 -4.88
N ILE A 13 -4.57 3.07 -4.10
CA ILE A 13 -4.99 1.69 -3.85
C ILE A 13 -6.37 1.65 -3.19
N ARG A 14 -6.58 2.42 -2.11
CA ARG A 14 -7.85 2.46 -1.40
C ARG A 14 -9.00 2.88 -2.31
N ASN A 15 -8.80 3.93 -3.10
CA ASN A 15 -9.82 4.46 -4.00
C ASN A 15 -10.13 3.47 -5.14
N ALA A 16 -9.11 2.86 -5.74
CA ALA A 16 -9.30 1.82 -6.77
C ALA A 16 -10.05 0.60 -6.22
N ASN A 17 -9.72 0.18 -5.00
CA ASN A 17 -10.39 -0.92 -4.29
C ASN A 17 -11.85 -0.59 -3.96
N GLN A 18 -12.14 0.62 -3.48
CA GLN A 18 -13.51 1.10 -3.28
C GLN A 18 -14.33 1.15 -4.56
N ALA A 19 -13.70 1.57 -5.67
CA ALA A 19 -14.30 1.60 -7.00
C ALA A 19 -14.38 0.22 -7.69
N LYS A 20 -13.94 -0.86 -7.02
CA LYS A 20 -13.89 -2.23 -7.56
C LYS A 20 -13.12 -2.34 -8.88
N LYS A 21 -12.04 -1.56 -9.04
CA LYS A 21 -11.15 -1.66 -10.20
C LYS A 21 -10.32 -2.93 -10.16
N VAL A 22 -9.89 -3.41 -11.32
CA VAL A 22 -9.00 -4.58 -11.42
C VAL A 22 -7.59 -4.21 -10.94
N ASP A 23 -7.10 -3.04 -11.35
CA ASP A 23 -5.76 -2.57 -11.04
C ASP A 23 -5.68 -1.06 -10.82
N VAL A 24 -4.50 -0.61 -10.39
CA VAL A 24 -4.13 0.80 -10.30
C VAL A 24 -2.65 0.97 -10.64
N THR A 25 -2.37 1.94 -11.50
CA THR A 25 -0.99 2.30 -11.89
C THR A 25 -0.62 3.64 -11.29
N VAL A 26 0.58 3.72 -10.70
CA VAL A 26 1.15 4.94 -10.14
C VAL A 26 2.64 5.05 -10.48
N PRO A 27 3.26 6.23 -10.32
CA PRO A 27 4.71 6.38 -10.33
C PRO A 27 5.43 5.41 -9.38
N SER A 28 6.48 4.76 -9.87
CA SER A 28 7.28 3.84 -9.07
C SER A 28 8.21 4.56 -8.10
N SER A 29 8.57 3.86 -7.02
CA SER A 29 9.71 4.20 -6.16
C SER A 29 10.12 2.95 -5.40
N LYS A 30 11.38 2.88 -4.95
CA LYS A 30 11.89 1.71 -4.19
C LYS A 30 10.99 1.37 -3.00
N ILE A 31 10.55 2.38 -2.23
CA ILE A 31 9.68 2.18 -1.07
C ILE A 31 8.28 1.68 -1.49
N LYS A 32 7.70 2.20 -2.58
CA LYS A 32 6.39 1.72 -3.06
C LYS A 32 6.45 0.26 -3.51
N VAL A 33 7.54 -0.14 -4.15
CA VAL A 33 7.79 -1.53 -4.55
C VAL A 33 7.88 -2.44 -3.32
N GLU A 34 8.62 -2.04 -2.29
CA GLU A 34 8.71 -2.83 -1.04
C GLU A 34 7.37 -2.93 -0.31
N ILE A 35 6.58 -1.85 -0.27
CA ILE A 35 5.22 -1.88 0.29
C ILE A 35 4.35 -2.86 -0.51
N ALA A 36 4.38 -2.79 -1.84
CA ALA A 36 3.62 -3.70 -2.69
C ALA A 36 4.05 -5.17 -2.50
N ARG A 37 5.36 -5.43 -2.34
CA ARG A 37 5.90 -6.75 -2.03
C ARG A 37 5.31 -7.30 -0.72
N VAL A 38 5.30 -6.51 0.35
CA VAL A 38 4.70 -6.93 1.63
C VAL A 38 3.20 -7.17 1.48
N LEU A 39 2.46 -6.26 0.82
CA LEU A 39 1.03 -6.44 0.59
C LEU A 39 0.71 -7.72 -0.20
N LYS A 40 1.56 -8.11 -1.16
CA LYS A 40 1.42 -9.36 -1.91
C LYS A 40 1.71 -10.57 -1.03
N GLN A 41 2.82 -10.54 -0.27
CA GLN A 41 3.21 -11.65 0.62
C GLN A 41 2.13 -11.97 1.67
N GLU A 42 1.50 -10.93 2.21
CA GLU A 42 0.40 -11.05 3.16
C GLU A 42 -0.95 -11.35 2.49
N GLY A 43 -0.99 -11.39 1.15
CA GLY A 43 -2.16 -11.79 0.37
C GLY A 43 -3.25 -10.72 0.20
N TYR A 44 -2.98 -9.45 0.55
CA TYR A 44 -3.91 -8.33 0.43
C TYR A 44 -4.12 -7.87 -1.02
N ILE A 45 -3.11 -8.02 -1.86
CA ILE A 45 -3.18 -7.77 -3.31
C ILE A 45 -2.88 -9.07 -4.07
N ALA A 46 -3.32 -9.14 -5.33
CA ALA A 46 -3.09 -10.32 -6.15
C ALA A 46 -1.66 -10.34 -6.71
N GLU A 47 -1.24 -9.22 -7.30
CA GLU A 47 0.07 -9.08 -7.95
C GLU A 47 0.48 -7.61 -8.03
N TYR A 48 1.77 -7.35 -8.26
CA TYR A 48 2.26 -6.06 -8.72
C TYR A 48 3.29 -6.24 -9.84
N ALA A 49 3.33 -5.29 -10.76
CA ALA A 49 4.32 -5.24 -11.84
C ALA A 49 4.97 -3.85 -11.89
N THR A 50 6.29 -3.82 -12.11
CA THR A 50 7.02 -2.58 -12.34
C THR A 50 7.38 -2.47 -13.81
N GLN A 51 7.17 -1.29 -14.40
CA GLN A 51 7.59 -0.98 -15.75
C GLN A 51 8.57 0.18 -15.69
N GLU A 52 9.74 0.01 -16.29
CA GLU A 52 10.67 1.10 -16.50
C GLU A 52 10.20 1.91 -17.71
N ASP A 53 9.95 3.20 -17.50
CA ASP A 53 10.09 4.19 -18.54
C ASP A 53 11.45 4.88 -18.32
N ASN A 54 12.06 5.50 -19.33
CA ASN A 54 13.33 6.22 -19.20
C ASN A 54 13.26 7.46 -18.27
N LYS A 55 12.38 7.44 -17.26
CA LYS A 55 12.15 8.45 -16.23
C LYS A 55 12.14 7.74 -14.85
N GLN A 56 10.99 7.70 -14.17
CA GLN A 56 10.86 7.18 -12.80
C GLN A 56 10.23 5.78 -12.74
N GLY A 57 9.76 5.26 -13.88
CA GLY A 57 8.99 4.04 -13.98
C GLY A 57 7.60 4.12 -13.35
N THR A 58 6.82 3.07 -13.54
CA THR A 58 5.49 2.88 -12.98
C THR A 58 5.41 1.57 -12.22
N ILE A 59 4.48 1.51 -11.27
CA ILE A 59 4.08 0.28 -10.60
C ILE A 59 2.57 0.13 -10.78
N THR A 60 2.16 -1.02 -11.30
CA THR A 60 0.77 -1.44 -11.43
C THR A 60 0.48 -2.47 -10.35
N VAL A 61 -0.55 -2.22 -9.54
CA VAL A 61 -0.99 -3.10 -8.46
C VAL A 61 -2.33 -3.72 -8.84
N THR A 62 -2.39 -5.04 -8.91
CA THR A 62 -3.61 -5.80 -9.18
C THR A 62 -4.32 -6.12 -7.87
N LEU A 63 -5.57 -5.69 -7.76
CA LEU A 63 -6.37 -5.81 -6.54
C LEU A 63 -6.99 -7.20 -6.41
N ARG A 64 -7.17 -7.65 -5.17
CA ARG A 64 -7.74 -8.96 -4.86
C ARG A 64 -9.16 -8.81 -4.29
N TYR A 65 -10.07 -9.62 -4.82
CA TYR A 65 -11.45 -9.71 -4.37
C TYR A 65 -11.82 -11.17 -4.13
N ASN A 66 -12.67 -11.45 -3.14
CA ASN A 66 -13.23 -12.76 -2.88
C ASN A 66 -14.76 -12.66 -2.93
N ASP A 67 -15.43 -13.43 -3.79
CA ASP A 67 -16.90 -13.38 -3.94
C ASP A 67 -17.50 -11.97 -4.08
N ARG A 68 -16.78 -11.07 -4.78
CA ARG A 68 -17.08 -9.64 -4.97
C ARG A 68 -16.91 -8.75 -3.72
N GLU A 69 -16.42 -9.31 -2.62
CA GLU A 69 -15.95 -8.58 -1.45
C GLU A 69 -14.47 -8.21 -1.58
N ARG A 70 -14.11 -7.10 -0.92
CA ARG A 70 -12.76 -6.55 -0.93
C ARG A 70 -11.92 -7.32 0.09
N VAL A 71 -10.78 -7.87 -0.32
CA VAL A 71 -9.84 -8.48 0.65
C VAL A 71 -9.18 -7.40 1.50
N LEU A 72 -8.74 -6.30 0.88
CA LEU A 72 -8.22 -5.14 1.58
C LEU A 72 -9.38 -4.28 2.13
N GLN A 73 -9.56 -4.26 3.46
CA GLN A 73 -10.64 -3.51 4.11
C GLN A 73 -10.22 -2.07 4.48
N HIS A 74 -9.08 -1.94 5.15
CA HIS A 74 -8.54 -0.65 5.59
C HIS A 74 -7.05 -0.56 5.27
N ILE A 75 -6.60 0.63 4.86
CA ILE A 75 -5.19 0.93 4.62
C ILE A 75 -4.95 2.41 4.94
N GLU A 76 -3.91 2.70 5.71
CA GLU A 76 -3.61 4.06 6.13
C GLU A 76 -2.12 4.30 6.38
N ARG A 77 -1.74 5.58 6.36
CA ARG A 77 -0.41 6.04 6.69
C ARG A 77 -0.40 6.68 8.08
N VAL A 78 0.33 6.06 9.00
CA VAL A 78 0.45 6.52 10.39
C VAL A 78 1.50 7.62 10.53
N SER A 79 2.73 7.40 10.06
CA SER A 79 3.83 8.39 10.12
C SER A 79 3.75 9.35 8.93
N LYS A 80 3.50 10.63 9.17
CA LYS A 80 3.29 11.68 8.14
C LYS A 80 4.37 12.77 8.23
N PRO A 81 4.65 13.55 7.17
CA PRO A 81 5.65 14.61 7.20
C PRO A 81 5.47 15.62 8.34
N GLY A 82 4.22 16.00 8.67
CA GLY A 82 3.92 16.94 9.76
C GLY A 82 4.02 16.34 11.17
N ARG A 83 4.03 15.00 11.30
CA ARG A 83 4.24 14.30 12.56
C ARG A 83 4.77 12.89 12.30
N ARG A 84 6.06 12.71 12.55
CA ARG A 84 6.72 11.41 12.47
C ARG A 84 6.34 10.58 13.70
N VAL A 85 6.03 9.32 13.47
CA VAL A 85 5.78 8.33 14.51
C VAL A 85 6.90 7.30 14.45
N TYR A 86 7.59 7.14 15.57
CA TYR A 86 8.63 6.15 15.78
C TYR A 86 8.18 5.24 16.91
N VAL A 87 8.48 3.94 16.82
CA VAL A 87 8.07 2.95 17.81
C VAL A 87 9.29 2.13 18.23
N GLY A 88 9.45 1.93 19.55
CA GLY A 88 10.45 1.01 20.08
C GLY A 88 9.99 -0.45 19.97
N LYS A 89 10.91 -1.40 20.15
CA LYS A 89 10.61 -2.85 20.10
C LYS A 89 9.44 -3.27 21.01
N GLY A 90 9.33 -2.66 22.20
CA GLY A 90 8.27 -2.98 23.17
C GLY A 90 6.91 -2.33 22.87
N GLU A 91 6.87 -1.42 21.89
CA GLU A 91 5.70 -0.58 21.57
C GLU A 91 5.16 -0.86 20.16
N ILE A 92 5.64 -1.93 19.51
CA ILE A 92 5.17 -2.33 18.19
C ILE A 92 3.66 -2.57 18.26
N PRO A 93 2.84 -1.79 17.52
CA PRO A 93 1.41 -1.88 17.62
C PRO A 93 0.90 -3.20 17.03
N ARG A 94 -0.07 -3.81 17.72
CA ARG A 94 -0.83 -4.94 17.17
C ARG A 94 -2.05 -4.40 16.44
N VAL A 95 -2.11 -4.58 15.13
CA VAL A 95 -3.24 -4.15 14.30
C VAL A 95 -4.35 -5.22 14.40
N LEU A 96 -5.58 -4.81 14.72
CA LEU A 96 -6.75 -5.69 14.84
C LEU A 96 -6.47 -6.96 15.70
N GLY A 97 -5.79 -6.79 16.84
CA GLY A 97 -5.48 -7.91 17.73
C GLY A 97 -4.47 -8.93 17.17
N GLY A 98 -3.78 -8.61 16.08
CA GLY A 98 -2.85 -9.50 15.37
C GLY A 98 -3.36 -10.01 14.02
N LEU A 99 -4.58 -9.62 13.63
CA LEU A 99 -5.17 -9.98 12.34
C LEU A 99 -4.79 -9.01 11.21
N GLY A 100 -4.20 -7.86 11.54
CA GLY A 100 -3.69 -6.89 10.58
C GLY A 100 -2.18 -6.77 10.62
N VAL A 101 -1.63 -6.06 9.63
CA VAL A 101 -0.19 -5.90 9.44
C VAL A 101 0.21 -4.43 9.64
N ALA A 102 1.32 -4.22 10.35
CA ALA A 102 1.99 -2.92 10.43
C ALA A 102 3.33 -2.99 9.68
N ILE A 103 3.57 -2.03 8.79
CA ILE A 103 4.85 -1.87 8.08
C ILE A 103 5.64 -0.78 8.81
N LEU A 104 6.84 -1.11 9.28
CA LEU A 104 7.72 -0.23 10.09
C LEU A 104 8.93 0.24 9.29
#